data_AF-A0AAN2PKS8-F1
#
_entry.id   AF-A0AAN2PKS8-F1
#
_cell.length_a   1.000
_cell.length_b   1.000
_cell.length_c   1.000
_cell.angle_alpha   90.00
_cell.angle_beta   90.00
_cell.angle_gamma   90.00
#
_symmetry.space_group_name_H-M   'P 1'
#
loop_
_entity.id
_entity.type
_entity.pdbx_description
1 polymer ?
#
loop_
_entity_poly.entity_id
_entity_poly.type
_entity_poly.pdbx_seq_one_letter_code
_entity_poly.pdbx_strand_id
1 'polypeptide(L)' 'MNPNIFKCFCEVRNTQTFITKCLDDNSLSNEDRDFLIDLVQRTSKISNKIVQYYPQKGGDEND' A
#
# COMPACT_ATOMS: atom_id res chain seq x y z
N MET A 1 -14.03 -6.66 -8.61
CA MET A 1 -12.92 -5.75 -8.94
C MET A 1 -12.37 -6.11 -10.31
N ASN A 2 -12.13 -5.14 -11.21
CA ASN A 2 -11.47 -5.42 -12.49
C ASN A 2 -10.12 -6.12 -12.23
N PRO A 3 -9.77 -7.22 -12.94
CA PRO A 3 -8.56 -7.99 -12.66
C PRO A 3 -7.26 -7.17 -12.69
N ASN A 4 -7.17 -6.17 -13.58
CA ASN A 4 -5.99 -5.30 -13.67
C ASN A 4 -5.92 -4.32 -12.49
N ILE A 5 -7.06 -3.86 -11.98
CA ILE A 5 -7.12 -3.00 -10.79
C ILE A 5 -6.76 -3.79 -9.53
N PHE A 6 -7.21 -5.05 -9.43
CA PHE A 6 -6.81 -5.94 -8.33
C PHE A 6 -5.30 -6.23 -8.36
N LYS A 7 -4.74 -6.54 -9.54
CA LYS A 7 -3.28 -6.68 -9.72
C LYS A 7 -2.55 -5.41 -9.29
N CYS A 8 -3.03 -4.23 -9.71
CA CYS A 8 -2.45 -2.95 -9.29
C CYS A 8 -2.48 -2.78 -7.76
N PHE A 9 -3.59 -3.12 -7.09
CA PHE A 9 -3.68 -3.11 -5.63
C PHE A 9 -2.62 -4.02 -4.99
N CYS A 10 -2.49 -5.27 -5.48
CA CYS A 10 -1.50 -6.22 -5.00
C CYS A 10 -0.07 -5.70 -5.16
N GLU A 11 0.28 -5.16 -6.34
CA GLU A 11 1.62 -4.63 -6.59
C GLU A 11 1.94 -3.42 -5.69
N VAL A 12 0.98 -2.55 -5.44
CA VAL A 12 1.16 -1.41 -4.51
C VAL A 12 1.43 -1.91 -3.09
N ARG A 13 0.73 -2.96 -2.63
CA ARG A 13 0.93 -3.57 -1.30
C ARG A 13 2.26 -4.31 -1.20
N ASN A 14 2.69 -5.00 -2.26
CA ASN A 14 4.00 -5.63 -2.34
C ASN A 14 5.11 -4.57 -2.27
N THR A 15 4.96 -3.48 -3.02
CA THR A 15 5.89 -2.34 -3.00
C THR A 15 5.95 -1.69 -1.61
N GLN A 16 4.81 -1.46 -0.96
CA GLN A 16 4.75 -0.95 0.41
C GLN A 16 5.54 -1.86 1.38
N THR A 17 5.35 -3.18 1.26
CA THR A 17 6.05 -4.18 2.10
C THR A 17 7.55 -4.16 1.86
N PHE A 18 7.97 -4.08 0.60
CA PHE A 18 9.38 -3.97 0.23
C PHE A 18 10.03 -2.72 0.85
N ILE A 19 9.43 -1.54 0.66
CA ILE A 19 9.94 -0.27 1.21
C ILE A 19 10.00 -0.34 2.75
N THR A 20 8.99 -0.95 3.38
CA THR A 20 8.97 -1.11 4.84
C THR A 20 10.15 -1.94 5.32
N LYS A 21 10.52 -3.01 4.62
CA LYS A 21 11.72 -3.81 4.95
C LYS A 21 13.02 -3.03 4.77
N CYS A 22 13.08 -2.09 3.81
CA CYS A 22 14.25 -1.24 3.67
C CYS A 22 14.49 -0.36 4.91
N LEU A 23 13.44 -0.03 5.69
CA LEU A 23 13.60 0.74 6.93
C LEU A 23 14.33 -0.03 8.05
N ASP A 24 14.47 -1.34 7.93
CA ASP A 24 15.22 -2.17 8.88
C ASP A 24 16.75 -2.02 8.70
N ASP A 25 17.19 -1.36 7.62
CA ASP A 25 18.60 -1.08 7.38
C ASP A 25 19.11 0.06 8.29
N ASN A 26 20.04 -0.29 9.18
CA ASN A 26 20.66 0.63 10.13
C ASN A 26 21.69 1.57 9.49
N SER A 27 22.05 1.35 8.21
CA SER A 27 22.97 2.21 7.46
C SER A 27 22.29 3.44 6.86
N LEU A 28 20.95 3.50 6.88
CA LEU A 28 20.20 4.64 6.37
C LEU A 28 20.50 5.92 7.14
N SER A 29 20.70 7.00 6.40
CA SER A 29 20.68 8.34 6.98
C SER A 29 19.26 8.69 7.46
N ASN A 30 19.13 9.72 8.29
CA ASN A 30 17.82 10.21 8.70
C ASN A 30 17.01 10.71 7.50
N GLU A 31 17.67 11.35 6.51
CA GLU A 31 17.04 11.84 5.29
C GLU A 31 16.49 10.68 4.44
N ASP A 32 17.28 9.62 4.25
CA ASP A 32 16.83 8.43 3.51
C ASP A 32 15.68 7.73 4.24
N ARG A 33 15.76 7.64 5.57
CA ARG A 33 14.70 7.06 6.40
C ARG A 33 13.39 7.84 6.27
N ASP A 34 13.44 9.17 6.35
CA ASP A 34 12.27 10.04 6.18
C ASP A 34 11.67 9.91 4.78
N PHE A 35 12.52 9.83 3.74
CA PHE A 35 12.09 9.58 2.37
C PHE A 35 11.36 8.23 2.22
N LEU A 36 11.92 7.15 2.76
CA LEU A 36 11.29 5.82 2.72
C LEU A 36 9.96 5.80 3.49
N ILE A 37 9.87 6.49 4.63
CA ILE A 37 8.61 6.64 5.38
C ILE A 37 7.54 7.34 4.54
N ASP A 38 7.88 8.43 3.85
CA ASP A 38 6.97 9.11 2.93
C ASP A 38 6.49 8.15 1.81
N LEU A 39 7.37 7.33 1.25
CA LEU A 39 6.98 6.33 0.25
C LEU A 39 6.02 5.27 0.82
N VAL A 40 6.22 4.79 2.05
CA VAL A 40 5.27 3.88 2.73
C VAL A 40 3.90 4.55 2.89
N GLN A 41 3.86 5.82 3.30
CA GLN A 41 2.60 6.55 3.43
C GLN A 41 1.90 6.75 2.08
N ARG A 42 2.64 7.06 1.01
CA ARG A 42 2.10 7.23 -0.34
C ARG A 42 1.52 5.92 -0.89
N THR A 43 2.24 4.81 -0.76
CA THR A 43 1.76 3.50 -1.20
C THR A 43 0.50 3.07 -0.43
N SER A 44 0.44 3.33 0.88
CA SER A 44 -0.77 3.16 1.69
C SER A 44 -1.96 3.97 1.14
N LYS A 45 -1.77 5.28 0.89
CA LYS A 45 -2.80 6.16 0.30
C LYS A 45 -3.28 5.67 -1.07
N ILE A 46 -2.36 5.23 -1.94
CA ILE A 46 -2.70 4.68 -3.27
C ILE A 46 -3.56 3.42 -3.11
N SER A 47 -3.14 2.48 -2.26
CA SER A 47 -3.89 1.24 -2.05
C SER A 47 -5.30 1.49 -1.50
N ASN A 48 -5.46 2.46 -0.60
CA ASN A 48 -6.76 2.85 -0.06
C ASN A 48 -7.64 3.51 -1.14
N LYS A 49 -7.06 4.37 -1.99
CA LYS A 49 -7.78 4.96 -3.13
C LYS A 49 -8.28 3.90 -4.12
N ILE A 50 -7.48 2.84 -4.34
CA ILE A 50 -7.89 1.71 -5.20
C ILE A 50 -9.07 0.95 -4.58
N VAL A 51 -9.05 0.72 -3.26
CA VAL A 51 -10.18 0.09 -2.54
C VAL A 51 -11.43 0.98 -2.57
N GLN A 52 -11.29 2.29 -2.37
CA GLN A 52 -12.42 3.23 -2.45
C GLN A 52 -13.02 3.31 -3.86
N TYR A 53 -12.20 3.17 -4.90
CA TYR A 53 -12.66 3.15 -6.29
C TYR A 53 -13.45 1.87 -6.63
N TYR A 54 -13.16 0.77 -5.95
CA TYR A 54 -13.88 -0.49 -6.06
C TYR A 54 -14.34 -0.92 -4.67
N PRO A 55 -15.39 -0.27 -4.10
CA PRO A 55 -15.93 -0.73 -2.84
C PRO A 55 -16.25 -2.21 -3.03
N GLN A 56 -15.66 -3.07 -2.20
CA GLN A 56 -16.22 -4.39 -2.05
C GLN A 56 -17.69 -4.15 -1.77
N LYS A 57 -18.60 -4.70 -2.60
CA LYS A 57 -19.98 -4.84 -2.14
C LYS A 57 -19.84 -5.52 -0.79
N GLY A 58 -20.18 -4.79 0.28
CA GLY A 58 -20.20 -5.35 1.60
C GLY A 58 -20.98 -6.66 1.53
N GLY A 59 -20.55 -7.66 2.29
CA GLY A 59 -21.45 -8.75 2.59
C GLY A 59 -22.73 -8.14 3.14
N ASP A 60 -23.81 -8.23 2.38
CA ASP A 60 -25.15 -8.28 2.94
C ASP A 60 -25.21 -9.60 3.72
N GLU A 61 -24.65 -9.63 4.93
CA GLU A 61 -25.07 -10.56 5.97
C GLU A 61 -26.03 -9.78 6.86
N ASN A 62 -27.29 -9.72 6.39
CA ASN A 62 -28.41 -9.69 7.32
C ASN A 62 -28.51 -11.09 7.91
N ASP A 63 -28.31 -11.22 9.23
CA ASP A 63 -28.98 -12.21 10.07
C ASP A 63 -29.27 -11.58 11.44
#